data_AF-A0A453GTU0-F1
#
_entry.id   AF-A0A453GTU0-F1
#
_cell.length_a   1.000
_cell.length_b   1.000
_cell.length_c   1.000
_cell.angle_alpha   90.00
_cell.angle_beta   90.00
_cell.angle_gamma   90.00
#
_symmetry.space_group_name_H-M   'P 1'
#
loop_
_entity.id
_entity.type
_entity.pdbx_description
1 polymer ?
#
loop_
_entity_poly.entity_id
_entity_poly.type
_entity_poly.pdbx_seq_one_letter_code
_entity_poly.pdbx_strand_id
1 'polypeptide(L)' 'MQVQLVHLVTASVKGFRGVDCEVGFVEKLLNWAPALEEVKIEWQCKTECSMVLAKLLALPRVSPKAKVIVTF' A
#
# COMPACT_ATOMS: atom_id res chain seq x y z
N MET A 1 -10.88 8.34 15.69
CA MET A 1 -9.59 9.05 15.65
C MET A 1 -9.21 9.22 14.18
N GLN A 2 -9.14 10.44 13.67
CA GLN A 2 -8.64 10.69 12.30
C GLN A 2 -7.11 10.78 12.38
N VAL A 3 -6.44 9.74 11.88
CA VAL A 3 -4.99 9.78 11.68
C VAL A 3 -4.75 10.45 10.32
N GLN A 4 -3.94 11.50 10.29
CA GLN A 4 -3.49 12.14 9.05
C GLN A 4 -1.97 12.21 9.01
N LEU A 5 -1.40 11.59 7.99
CA LEU A 5 0.03 11.53 7.73
C LEU A 5 0.38 12.56 6.64
N VAL A 6 0.14 13.84 6.96
CA VAL A 6 0.20 14.95 5.98
C VAL A 6 1.58 15.22 5.37
N HIS A 7 2.63 14.66 5.96
CA HIS A 7 4.01 14.81 5.48
C HIS A 7 4.63 13.49 5.01
N LEU A 8 3.88 12.38 5.05
CA LEU A 8 4.40 11.09 4.58
C LEU A 8 4.37 11.07 3.05
N VAL A 9 5.55 11.18 2.45
CA VAL A 9 5.71 11.19 0.98
C VAL A 9 5.97 9.79 0.43
N THR A 10 6.73 8.97 1.16
CA THR A 10 7.08 7.61 0.75
C THR A 10 6.95 6.61 1.90
N ALA A 11 6.59 5.38 1.57
CA ALA A 11 6.54 4.26 2.51
C ALA A 11 7.14 2.99 1.89
N SER A 12 7.77 2.17 2.72
CA SER A 12 8.27 0.85 2.31
C SER A 12 7.76 -0.21 3.27
N VAL A 13 7.10 -1.23 2.72
CA VAL A 13 6.56 -2.38 3.44
C VAL A 13 7.35 -3.60 3.01
N LYS A 14 8.07 -4.19 3.96
CA LYS A 14 8.89 -5.38 3.73
C LYS A 14 8.21 -6.63 4.26
N GLY A 15 8.53 -7.77 3.65
CA GLY A 15 7.99 -9.07 4.08
C GLY A 15 6.50 -9.22 3.83
N PHE A 16 5.99 -8.57 2.78
CA PHE A 16 4.57 -8.61 2.45
C PHE A 16 4.19 -9.99 1.91
N ARG A 17 3.23 -10.65 2.55
CA ARG A 17 2.77 -12.00 2.20
C ARG A 17 1.42 -12.01 1.48
N GLY A 18 0.73 -10.86 1.45
CA GLY A 18 -0.55 -10.69 0.78
C GLY A 18 -1.75 -11.15 1.60
N VAL A 19 -1.60 -11.25 2.92
CA VAL A 19 -2.73 -11.56 3.81
C VAL A 19 -3.63 -10.34 3.99
N ASP A 20 -4.92 -10.55 4.28
CA ASP A 20 -5.91 -9.47 4.29
C ASP A 20 -5.58 -8.34 5.28
N CYS A 21 -4.92 -8.63 6.40
CA CYS A 21 -4.52 -7.60 7.35
C CYS A 21 -3.41 -6.68 6.82
N GLU A 22 -2.48 -7.21 6.01
CA GLU A 22 -1.43 -6.43 5.34
C GLU A 22 -2.03 -5.56 4.24
N VAL A 23 -3.01 -6.09 3.49
CA VAL A 23 -3.77 -5.32 2.49
C VAL A 23 -4.54 -4.18 3.17
N GLY A 24 -5.22 -4.46 4.29
CA GLY A 24 -5.94 -3.46 5.07
C GLY A 24 -5.02 -2.39 5.69
N PHE A 25 -3.76 -2.73 5.99
CA PHE A 25 -2.77 -1.74 6.39
C PHE A 25 -2.43 -0.79 5.25
N VAL A 26 -2.19 -1.30 4.04
CA VAL A 26 -1.91 -0.47 2.85
C VAL A 26 -3.11 0.42 2.52
N GLU A 27 -4.33 -0.09 2.62
CA GLU A 27 -5.56 0.71 2.46
C GLU A 27 -5.62 1.88 3.44
N LYS A 28 -5.39 1.63 4.74
CA LYS A 28 -5.36 2.69 5.74
C LYS A 28 -4.27 3.72 5.45
N LEU A 29 -3.09 3.27 5.03
CA LEU A 29 -1.98 4.14 4.67
C LEU A 29 -2.35 5.07 3.50
N LEU A 30 -2.95 4.51 2.43
CA LEU A 30 -3.41 5.25 1.26
C LEU A 30 -4.54 6.22 1.56
N ASN A 31 -5.34 5.95 2.60
CA ASN A 31 -6.43 6.82 3.05
C ASN A 31 -5.96 7.93 4.02
N TRP A 32 -4.88 7.70 4.78
CA TRP A 32 -4.42 8.66 5.80
C TRP A 32 -3.37 9.65 5.30
N ALA A 33 -2.69 9.37 4.18
CA ALA A 33 -1.53 10.13 3.74
C ALA A 33 -1.79 10.94 2.44
N PRO A 34 -2.20 12.22 2.55
CA PRO A 34 -2.49 13.08 1.39
C PRO A 34 -1.27 13.57 0.61
N ALA A 35 -0.08 13.56 1.22
CA ALA A 35 1.17 13.87 0.54
C ALA A 35 1.88 12.64 -0.05
N LEU A 36 1.28 11.45 0.08
CA LEU A 36 1.90 10.20 -0.32
C LEU A 36 2.05 10.13 -1.84
N GLU A 37 3.25 9.85 -2.29
CA GLU A 37 3.58 9.69 -3.71
C GLU A 37 3.92 8.23 -4.02
N GLU A 38 4.51 7.50 -3.07
CA GLU A 38 4.97 6.14 -3.35
C GLU A 38 4.86 5.18 -2.15
N VAL A 39 4.34 3.98 -2.40
CA VAL A 39 4.36 2.83 -1.49
C VAL A 39 5.10 1.69 -2.17
N LYS A 40 6.27 1.34 -1.64
CA LYS A 40 7.05 0.19 -2.08
C LYS A 40 6.66 -1.04 -1.27
N ILE A 41 6.29 -2.12 -1.93
CA ILE A 41 5.94 -3.39 -1.30
C ILE A 41 6.93 -4.44 -1.77
N GLU A 42 7.69 -5.01 -0.83
CA GLU A 42 8.55 -6.16 -1.07
C GLU A 42 7.76 -7.44 -0.81
N TRP A 43 7.50 -8.17 -1.88
CA TRP A 43 6.73 -9.40 -1.88
C TRP A 43 7.59 -10.58 -1.43
N GLN A 44 7.17 -11.30 -0.40
CA GLN A 44 7.95 -12.42 0.16
C GLN A 44 7.22 -13.77 0.08
N CYS A 45 6.08 -13.84 -0.62
CA CYS A 45 5.30 -15.07 -0.74
C CYS A 45 5.62 -15.83 -2.03
N LYS A 46 5.66 -17.16 -1.97
CA LYS A 46 5.84 -18.04 -3.15
C LYS A 46 4.58 -18.19 -4.00
N THR A 47 3.44 -17.73 -3.50
CA THR A 47 2.13 -17.90 -4.15
C THR A 47 1.84 -16.75 -5.12
N GLU A 48 0.95 -17.01 -6.08
CA GLU A 48 0.43 -16.05 -7.06
C GLU A 48 0.02 -14.72 -6.40
N CYS A 49 0.73 -13.64 -6.77
CA CYS A 49 0.47 -12.29 -6.30
C CYS A 49 -0.66 -11.57 -7.07
N SER A 50 -1.08 -12.13 -8.20
CA SER A 50 -1.98 -11.50 -9.19
C SER A 50 -3.30 -10.99 -8.59
N MET A 51 -3.96 -11.81 -7.78
CA MET A 51 -5.21 -11.41 -7.11
C MET A 51 -4.98 -10.30 -6.06
N VAL A 52 -3.88 -10.35 -5.33
CA VAL A 52 -3.57 -9.34 -4.30
C VAL A 52 -3.15 -8.02 -4.95
N LEU A 53 -2.42 -8.08 -6.06
CA LEU A 53 -2.08 -6.90 -6.87
C LEU A 53 -3.33 -6.21 -7.40
N ALA A 54 -4.29 -6.97 -7.94
CA ALA A 54 -5.56 -6.41 -8.40
C ALA A 54 -6.31 -5.70 -7.25
N LYS A 55 -6.35 -6.32 -6.06
CA LYS A 55 -6.92 -5.69 -4.86
C LYS A 55 -6.20 -4.39 -4.50
N LEU A 56 -4.87 -4.40 -4.40
CA LEU A 56 -4.05 -3.23 -4.05
C LEU A 56 -4.20 -2.07 -5.05
N LEU A 57 -4.33 -2.38 -6.34
CA LEU A 57 -4.52 -1.37 -7.39
C LEU A 57 -5.91 -0.72 -7.34
N ALA A 58 -6.92 -1.46 -6.88
CA ALA A 58 -8.29 -0.98 -6.74
C ALA A 58 -8.54 -0.15 -5.46
N LEU A 59 -7.59 -0.11 -4.52
CA LEU A 59 -7.76 0.61 -3.26
C LEU A 59 -7.94 2.12 -3.49
N PRO A 60 -8.86 2.77 -2.75
CA PRO A 60 -9.02 4.21 -2.80
C PRO A 60 -7.76 4.91 -2.30
N ARG A 61 -7.46 6.07 -2.88
CA ARG A 61 -6.28 6.88 -2.55
C ARG A 61 -6.73 8.29 -2.24
N VAL A 62 -6.31 8.82 -1.09
CA VAL A 62 -6.54 10.23 -0.76
C VAL A 62 -5.59 11.14 -1.56
N SER A 63 -4.39 10.65 -1.87
CA SER A 63 -3.46 11.30 -2.79
C SER A 63 -3.62 10.76 -4.20
N PRO A 64 -3.88 11.61 -5.22
CA PRO A 64 -3.89 11.17 -6.62
C PRO A 64 -2.50 10.81 -7.15
N LYS A 65 -1.43 11.22 -6.44
CA LYS A 65 -0.05 10.93 -6.82
C LYS A 65 0.44 9.58 -6.30
N ALA A 66 -0.24 9.01 -5.30
CA ALA A 66 0.19 7.79 -4.64
C ALA A 66 0.23 6.60 -5.61
N LYS A 67 1.43 6.03 -5.80
CA LYS A 67 1.66 4.82 -6.59
C LYS A 67 2.03 3.66 -5.68
N VAL A 68 1.48 2.48 -5.96
CA VAL A 68 1.89 1.24 -5.30
C VAL A 68 2.84 0.52 -6.25
N ILE A 69 4.07 0.29 -5.81
CA ILE A 69 5.11 -0.41 -6.56
C ILE A 69 5.40 -1.71 -5.82
N VAL A 70 5.24 -2.83 -6.51
CA VAL A 70 5.52 -4.15 -5.94
C VAL A 70 6.81 -4.70 -6.55
N THR A 71 7.72 -5.12 -5.69
CA THR A 71 8.99 -5.75 -6.05
C THR A 71 9.02 -7.18 -5.51
N PHE A 72 9.68 -8.07 -6.24
CA PHE A 72 9.79 -9.50 -5.93
C PHE A 72 11.20 -9.85 -5.47
#